data_AF-A0A1C6HWG5-F1
#
_entry.id   AF-A0A1C6HWG5-F1
#
_cell.length_a   1.000
_cell.length_b   1.000
_cell.length_c   1.000
_cell.angle_alpha   90.00
_cell.angle_beta   90.00
_cell.angle_gamma   90.00
#
_symmetry.space_group_name_H-M   'P 1'
#
loop_
_entity.id
_entity.type
_entity.pdbx_description
1 polymer ?
#
loop_
_entity_poly.entity_id
_entity_poly.type
_entity_poly.pdbx_seq_one_letter_code
_entity_poly.pdbx_strand_id
1 'polypeptide(L)'
;MDLLQPQIETSVTEKDGTIEIQISADCFAPFVWLEIEDDVIFSDNCFNLTSEETKTICIRKEDVLSGKVLSADNVRKTLKVRSLRDTYEQ
;
A
#
# COMPACT_ATOMS: atom_id res chain seq x y z
N MET A 1 24.82 -8.34 0.75
CA MET A 1 24.48 -6.93 0.47
C MET A 1 23.11 -6.75 1.07
N ASP A 2 23.01 -5.94 2.11
CA ASP A 2 21.78 -5.83 2.88
C ASP A 2 20.89 -4.76 2.26
N LEU A 3 19.57 -4.92 2.41
CA LEU A 3 18.61 -3.90 2.00
C LEU A 3 18.71 -2.68 2.92
N LEU A 4 18.72 -1.49 2.31
CA LEU A 4 18.54 -0.23 3.03
C LEU A 4 17.11 -0.19 3.61
N GLN A 5 16.92 0.52 4.72
CA GLN A 5 15.56 0.77 5.25
C GLN A 5 14.86 1.80 4.36
N PRO A 6 13.80 1.43 3.62
CA PRO A 6 13.07 2.39 2.80
C PRO A 6 12.27 3.35 3.68
N GLN A 7 12.33 4.64 3.35
CA GLN A 7 11.35 5.62 3.77
C GLN A 7 10.18 5.54 2.81
N ILE A 8 9.11 4.85 3.23
CA ILE A 8 7.90 4.70 2.43
C ILE A 8 6.96 5.88 2.71
N GLU A 9 6.55 6.55 1.65
CA GLU A 9 5.53 7.60 1.69
C GLU A 9 4.24 7.11 1.02
N THR A 10 3.10 7.45 1.62
CA THR A 10 1.78 7.11 1.08
C THR A 10 0.86 8.32 1.05
N SER A 11 0.10 8.46 -0.04
CA SER A 11 -1.07 9.32 -0.11
C SER A 11 -2.30 8.47 -0.41
N VAL A 12 -3.46 8.85 0.13
CA VAL A 12 -4.71 8.11 -0.12
C VAL A 12 -5.77 9.12 -0.53
N THR A 13 -6.44 8.88 -1.64
CA THR A 13 -7.53 9.71 -2.17
C THR A 13 -8.72 8.84 -2.51
N GLU A 14 -9.91 9.45 -2.53
CA GLU A 14 -11.15 8.80 -2.92
C GLU A 14 -11.71 9.51 -4.14
N LYS A 15 -11.97 8.76 -5.21
CA LYS A 15 -12.50 9.28 -6.47
C LYS A 15 -13.28 8.19 -7.20
N ASP A 16 -14.47 8.54 -7.71
CA ASP A 16 -15.25 7.71 -8.62
C ASP A 16 -15.45 6.25 -8.15
N GLY A 17 -15.82 6.06 -6.87
CA GLY A 17 -16.04 4.72 -6.31
C GLY A 17 -14.77 3.89 -6.09
N THR A 18 -13.61 4.52 -6.15
CA THR A 18 -12.30 3.89 -5.98
C THR A 18 -11.51 4.64 -4.89
N ILE A 19 -10.79 3.90 -4.06
CA ILE A 19 -9.73 4.44 -3.23
C ILE A 19 -8.42 4.28 -3.98
N GLU A 20 -7.70 5.36 -4.18
CA GLU A 20 -6.36 5.37 -4.78
C GLU A 20 -5.33 5.56 -3.67
N ILE A 21 -4.33 4.69 -3.63
CA ILE A 21 -3.20 4.73 -2.71
C ILE A 21 -1.96 4.97 -3.57
N GLN A 22 -1.39 6.16 -3.50
CA GLN A 22 -0.09 6.43 -4.10
C GLN A 22 0.99 6.06 -3.10
N ILE A 23 2.01 5.35 -3.57
CA ILE A 23 3.10 4.85 -2.75
C ILE A 23 4.44 5.04 -3.46
N SER A 24 5.44 5.50 -2.71
CA SER A 24 6.82 5.67 -3.16
C SER A 24 7.80 5.32 -2.05
N ALA A 25 9.05 5.09 -2.42
CA ALA A 25 10.16 4.86 -1.49
C ALA A 25 11.42 5.59 -1.98
N ASP A 26 12.28 5.99 -1.05
CA ASP A 26 13.57 6.65 -1.33
C ASP A 26 14.67 5.69 -1.81
N CYS A 27 14.48 4.39 -1.61
CA CYS A 27 15.37 3.33 -2.06
C CYS A 27 14.57 2.08 -2.46
N PHE A 28 15.28 1.05 -2.93
CA PHE A 28 14.64 -0.20 -3.34
C PHE A 28 13.95 -0.91 -2.17
N ALA A 29 12.64 -1.12 -2.29
CA ALA A 29 11.82 -1.86 -1.33
C ALA A 29 11.23 -3.10 -2.01
N PRO A 30 11.79 -4.30 -1.80
CA PRO A 30 11.25 -5.52 -2.37
C PRO A 30 10.07 -6.06 -1.56
N PHE A 31 9.14 -6.73 -2.25
CA PHE A 31 7.98 -7.41 -1.68
C PHE A 31 7.14 -6.50 -0.76
N VAL A 32 6.86 -5.29 -1.24
CA VAL A 32 5.96 -4.34 -0.60
C VAL A 32 4.57 -4.96 -0.48
N TRP A 33 4.13 -5.06 0.78
CA TRP A 33 2.88 -5.67 1.18
C TRP A 33 2.01 -4.63 1.87
N LEU A 34 0.81 -4.45 1.33
CA LEU A 34 -0.24 -3.58 1.86
C LEU A 34 -1.24 -4.40 2.67
N GLU A 35 -1.63 -3.86 3.82
CA GLU A 35 -2.64 -4.40 4.71
C GLU A 35 -3.51 -3.26 5.24
N ILE A 36 -4.83 -3.46 5.27
CA ILE A 36 -5.79 -2.59 5.97
C ILE A 36 -6.69 -3.48 6.85
N GLU A 37 -7.55 -2.89 7.68
CA GLU A 37 -8.44 -3.66 8.58
C GLU A 37 -9.55 -4.42 7.84
N ASP A 38 -10.13 -3.82 6.81
CA ASP A 38 -11.19 -4.46 6.02
C ASP A 38 -10.61 -5.41 4.95
N ASP A 39 -11.34 -6.49 4.68
CA ASP A 39 -10.96 -7.45 3.64
C ASP A 39 -11.29 -6.89 2.24
N VAL A 40 -10.26 -6.66 1.43
CA VAL A 40 -10.36 -5.98 0.13
C VAL A 40 -9.43 -6.62 -0.91
N ILE A 41 -9.77 -6.46 -2.19
CA ILE A 41 -8.86 -6.76 -3.29
C ILE A 41 -8.14 -5.48 -3.72
N PHE A 42 -6.82 -5.45 -3.53
CA PHE A 42 -5.97 -4.41 -4.10
C PHE A 42 -5.73 -4.69 -5.58
N SER A 43 -5.64 -3.65 -6.41
CA SER A 43 -5.30 -3.78 -7.83
C SER A 43 -3.92 -4.42 -8.07
N ASP A 44 -3.01 -4.24 -7.11
CA ASP A 44 -1.72 -4.91 -7.03
C ASP A 44 -1.27 -4.93 -5.56
N ASN A 45 -0.61 -6.00 -5.15
CA ASN A 45 -0.05 -6.18 -3.81
C ASN A 45 1.12 -7.17 -3.90
N CYS A 46 2.07 -7.14 -2.96
CA CYS A 46 3.30 -7.93 -3.03
C CYS A 46 4.15 -7.59 -4.28
N PHE A 47 4.45 -6.30 -4.46
CA PHE A 47 5.23 -5.77 -5.58
C PHE A 47 6.56 -5.18 -5.11
N ASN A 48 7.45 -4.85 -6.05
CA ASN A 48 8.67 -4.11 -5.73
C ASN A 48 8.47 -2.61 -5.99
N LEU A 49 9.05 -1.76 -5.13
CA LEU A 49 9.26 -0.35 -5.40
C LEU A 49 10.73 -0.09 -5.74
N THR A 50 10.95 0.67 -6.80
CA THR A 50 12.24 1.26 -7.17
C THR A 50 12.21 2.75 -6.82
N SER A 51 13.37 3.35 -6.57
CA SER A 51 13.50 4.70 -5.99
C SER A 51 12.99 5.87 -6.85
N GLU A 52 12.60 5.61 -8.10
CA GLU A 52 12.29 6.67 -9.07
C GLU A 52 10.79 6.78 -9.40
N GLU A 53 9.96 5.81 -8.99
CA GLU A 53 8.57 5.72 -9.45
C GLU A 53 7.57 5.69 -8.29
N THR A 54 6.65 6.66 -8.31
CA THR A 54 5.41 6.57 -7.52
C THR A 54 4.48 5.57 -8.18
N LYS A 55 4.08 4.54 -7.42
CA LYS A 55 3.09 3.57 -7.85
C LYS A 55 1.70 3.94 -7.32
N THR A 56 0.67 3.71 -8.12
CA THR A 56 -0.73 3.89 -7.69
C THR A 56 -1.39 2.53 -7.56
N ILE A 57 -1.96 2.24 -6.40
CA ILE A 57 -2.71 1.04 -6.08
C ILE A 57 -4.16 1.43 -5.85
N CYS A 58 -5.09 0.72 -6.47
CA CYS A 58 -6.51 1.01 -6.39
C CYS A 58 -7.23 -0.06 -5.56
N ILE A 59 -8.21 0.36 -4.78
CA ILE A 59 -9.24 -0.50 -4.19
C ILE A 59 -10.57 -0.01 -4.73
N ARG A 60 -11.24 -0.79 -5.58
CA ARG A 60 -12.60 -0.44 -6.00
C ARG A 60 -13.55 -0.76 -4.86
N LYS A 61 -14.57 0.07 -4.64
CA LYS A 61 -15.53 -0.18 -3.56
C LYS A 61 -16.35 -1.46 -3.76
N GLU A 62 -16.48 -1.94 -4.99
CA GLU A 62 -17.06 -3.24 -5.33
C GLU A 62 -16.19 -4.43 -4.91
N ASP A 63 -14.88 -4.20 -4.72
CA ASP A 63 -13.88 -5.20 -4.36
C ASP A 63 -13.71 -5.32 -2.82
N VAL A 64 -14.63 -4.73 -2.04
CA VAL A 64 -14.66 -4.82 -0.57
C VAL A 64 -15.50 -6.02 -0.15
N LEU A 65 -14.85 -7.05 0.38
CA LEU A 65 -15.46 -8.36 0.62
C LEU A 65 -16.35 -8.41 1.87
N SER A 66 -16.16 -7.46 2.80
CA SER A 66 -16.97 -7.34 4.01
C SER A 66 -18.39 -6.79 3.77
N GLY A 67 -18.66 -6.24 2.59
CA GLY A 67 -19.90 -5.52 2.27
C GLY A 67 -20.06 -4.16 2.97
N LYS A 68 -19.05 -3.71 3.73
CA LYS A 68 -19.03 -2.37 4.34
C LYS A 68 -18.63 -1.32 3.31
N VAL A 69 -19.04 -0.08 3.56
CA VAL A 69 -18.57 1.07 2.80
C VAL A 69 -17.16 1.43 3.25
N LEU A 70 -16.18 1.28 2.34
CA LEU A 70 -14.81 1.74 2.54
C LEU A 70 -14.70 3.25 2.23
N SER A 71 -13.95 3.97 3.05
CA SER A 71 -13.63 5.39 2.87
C SER A 71 -12.11 5.62 2.88
N ALA A 72 -11.65 6.70 2.23
CA ALA A 72 -10.22 7.06 2.26
C ALA A 72 -9.70 7.27 3.68
N ASP A 73 -10.49 7.87 4.58
CA ASP A 73 -10.06 8.11 5.97
C ASP A 73 -9.86 6.80 6.75
N ASN A 74 -10.72 5.79 6.52
CA ASN A 74 -10.53 4.48 7.11
C ASN A 74 -9.23 3.82 6.61
N VAL A 75 -9.00 3.89 5.29
CA VAL A 75 -7.76 3.37 4.68
C VAL A 75 -6.54 4.10 5.24
N ARG A 76 -6.51 5.44 5.29
CA ARG A 76 -5.39 6.21 5.88
C ARG A 76 -5.09 5.81 7.33
N LYS A 77 -6.13 5.54 8.13
CA LYS A 77 -5.99 5.19 9.53
C LYS A 77 -5.47 3.77 9.75
N THR A 78 -5.81 2.84 8.85
CA THR A 78 -5.55 1.40 9.03
C THR A 78 -4.48 0.84 8.11
N LEU A 79 -4.05 1.60 7.10
CA LEU A 79 -3.01 1.20 6.15
C LEU A 79 -1.69 0.94 6.87
N LYS A 80 -1.23 -0.29 6.72
CA LYS A 80 0.13 -0.71 7.04
C LYS A 80 0.82 -1.06 5.74
N VAL A 81 2.05 -0.61 5.62
CA VAL A 81 2.94 -0.98 4.53
C VAL A 81 4.17 -1.66 5.14
N ARG A 82 4.55 -2.79 4.56
CA ARG A 82 5.77 -3.53 4.93
C ARG A 82 6.53 -3.91 3.68
N SER A 83 7.82 -4.16 3.83
CA SER A 83 8.70 -4.72 2.80
C SER A 83 9.51 -5.86 3.40
N LEU A 84 10.29 -6.57 2.58
CA LEU A 84 11.18 -7.64 3.07
C LEU A 84 12.16 -7.12 4.14
N ARG A 85 12.60 -5.86 4.05
CA ARG A 85 13.53 -5.29 5.02
C ARG A 85 12.96 -5.27 6.45
N ASP A 86 11.65 -5.23 6.61
CA ASP A 86 10.99 -5.18 7.92
C ASP A 86 10.91 -6.57 8.61
N THR A 87 11.45 -7.63 7.97
CA THR A 87 11.33 -9.01 8.46
C THR A 87 12.57 -9.56 9.18
N TYR A 88 13.65 -8.78 9.24
CA TYR A 88 14.91 -9.19 9.86
C TYR A 88 15.64 -8.01 10.51
N GLU A 89 16.46 -8.31 11.51
CA GLU A 89 17.34 -7.35 12.19
C GLU A 89 18.69 -7.24 11.47
N GLN A 90 19.36 -6.10 11.64
CA GLN A 90 20.76 -5.91 11.23
C GLN A 90 21.71 -6.21 12.40
#